data_AF-D2Z374-F1
#
_entry.id   AF-D2Z374-F1
#
_cell.length_a   1.000
_cell.length_b   1.000
_cell.length_c   1.000
_cell.angle_alpha   90.00
_cell.angle_beta   90.00
_cell.angle_gamma   90.00
#
_symmetry.space_group_name_H-M   'P 1'
#
loop_
_entity.id
_entity.type
_entity.pdbx_description
1 polymer ?
#
loop_
_entity_poly.entity_id
_entity_poly.type
_entity_poly.pdbx_seq_one_letter_code
_entity_poly.pdbx_strand_id
1 'polypeptide(L)'
;MRRCSEQLGKALHRAGVRQGWWNAKRIAVAVSGGSDSMALLWLMLNCWPNDISVIHVEHGIRGDSSKADACFVKEHCKKLDIPCFILSRDVPVEAMKGESLEQAARRIRHEALASKAEEIGSDFVALGHNSDDTVETFFLNLARGSGAYGLAGIPEVRDRFVRPVLEVSRDELRELLKEVGWGWVEDESNQEDLYLRNRIRHEVLPLLENRINRGVRRHVLSLIEEMSDLRKEEERTAFDLARSLFSFMPWSLYSLDRSGVMDLSKRHRIWLFRHVGRELGLRTLSRHRTEILSDLLERSSRWRFQWSEDVELCCCKDHLIWLTKESLEESPSPTIFLSPPRGESEWSGEEITWSYLEEGAPFREGLVANVPVLSKNGESLLDVVSLSSIEKKEKKAVRGSFPWCIENKIPVVRINGIPYWSPRIGNWSGRWAFPLDSVKCDGVCFIRFTHPHQG
;
A
#
# COMPACT_ATOMS: atom_id res chain seq x y z
N MET A 1 -9.76 -34.60 28.49
CA MET A 1 -10.29 -33.58 27.56
C MET A 1 -11.56 -34.12 26.95
N ARG A 2 -12.60 -33.29 26.83
CA ARG A 2 -13.91 -33.69 26.28
C ARG A 2 -13.89 -33.53 24.74
N ARG A 3 -14.90 -34.06 24.05
CA ARG A 3 -14.91 -34.25 22.58
C ARG A 3 -14.82 -32.94 21.78
N CYS A 4 -15.45 -31.85 22.25
CA CYS A 4 -15.48 -30.56 21.53
C CYS A 4 -14.12 -29.87 21.58
N SER A 5 -13.52 -29.76 22.77
CA SER A 5 -12.18 -29.17 22.96
C SER A 5 -11.09 -29.86 22.12
N GLU A 6 -11.12 -31.19 22.03
CA GLU A 6 -10.14 -31.93 21.21
C GLU A 6 -10.33 -31.67 19.69
N GLN A 7 -11.58 -31.63 19.22
CA GLN A 7 -11.89 -31.34 17.81
C GLN A 7 -11.42 -29.93 17.41
N LEU A 8 -11.71 -28.93 18.26
CA LEU A 8 -11.31 -27.55 18.01
C LEU A 8 -9.79 -27.36 18.13
N GLY A 9 -9.11 -28.08 19.02
CA GLY A 9 -7.64 -28.10 19.07
C GLY A 9 -7.01 -28.62 17.76
N LYS A 10 -7.59 -29.67 17.15
CA LYS A 10 -7.14 -30.17 15.83
C LYS A 10 -7.41 -29.15 14.71
N ALA A 11 -8.55 -28.45 14.76
CA ALA A 11 -8.85 -27.38 13.82
C ALA A 11 -7.85 -26.22 13.94
N LEU A 12 -7.54 -25.81 15.18
CA LEU A 12 -6.54 -24.79 15.48
C LEU A 12 -5.16 -25.16 14.92
N HIS A 13 -4.72 -26.40 15.12
CA HIS A 13 -3.46 -26.89 14.55
C HIS A 13 -3.41 -26.79 13.03
N ARG A 14 -4.46 -27.26 12.34
CA ARG A 14 -4.54 -27.16 10.87
C ARG A 14 -4.50 -25.70 10.41
N ALA A 15 -5.29 -24.84 11.06
CA ALA A 15 -5.31 -23.42 10.77
C ALA A 15 -3.92 -22.80 10.97
N GLY A 16 -3.22 -23.12 12.06
CA GLY A 16 -1.90 -22.55 12.32
C GLY A 16 -0.81 -22.99 11.35
N VAL A 17 -0.83 -24.24 10.90
CA VAL A 17 0.09 -24.70 9.86
C VAL A 17 -0.23 -24.03 8.53
N ARG A 18 -1.50 -23.98 8.13
CA ARG A 18 -1.94 -23.35 6.87
C ARG A 18 -1.67 -21.85 6.84
N GLN A 19 -1.90 -21.16 7.95
CA GLN A 19 -1.70 -19.72 8.09
C GLN A 19 -0.25 -19.33 8.44
N GLY A 20 0.64 -20.31 8.65
CA GLY A 20 2.06 -20.09 8.84
C GLY A 20 2.49 -19.56 10.23
N TRP A 21 1.60 -19.52 11.22
CA TRP A 21 1.91 -19.01 12.56
C TRP A 21 2.18 -20.09 13.60
N TRP A 22 1.95 -21.39 13.31
CA TRP A 22 2.07 -22.46 14.30
C TRP A 22 3.44 -22.54 14.98
N ASN A 23 4.51 -22.25 14.22
CA ASN A 23 5.90 -22.28 14.70
C ASN A 23 6.39 -20.92 15.22
N ALA A 24 5.52 -19.91 15.33
CA ALA A 24 5.86 -18.61 15.92
C ALA A 24 6.25 -18.78 17.39
N LYS A 25 7.14 -17.92 17.90
CA LYS A 25 7.57 -17.97 19.31
C LYS A 25 6.54 -17.33 20.21
N ARG A 26 5.92 -16.24 19.74
CA ARG A 26 4.98 -15.45 20.54
C ARG A 26 3.82 -14.94 19.69
N ILE A 27 2.60 -15.10 20.20
CA ILE A 27 1.39 -14.54 19.58
C ILE A 27 0.62 -13.69 20.59
N ALA A 28 0.21 -12.50 20.14
CA ALA A 28 -0.68 -11.62 20.86
C ALA A 28 -2.13 -11.93 20.47
N VAL A 29 -2.98 -12.29 21.43
CA VAL A 29 -4.40 -12.53 21.19
C VAL A 29 -5.16 -11.24 21.44
N ALA A 30 -5.90 -10.76 20.44
CA ALA A 30 -6.75 -9.59 20.59
C ALA A 30 -8.08 -9.99 21.24
N VAL A 31 -8.28 -9.61 22.50
CA VAL A 31 -9.43 -10.04 23.30
C VAL A 31 -10.37 -8.86 23.53
N SER A 32 -11.60 -8.91 23.03
CA SER A 32 -12.62 -7.90 23.31
C SER A 32 -13.41 -8.19 24.60
N GLY A 33 -13.36 -9.42 25.10
CA GLY A 33 -14.22 -9.90 26.19
C GLY A 33 -15.46 -10.65 25.70
N GLY A 34 -15.76 -10.56 24.40
CA GLY A 34 -16.84 -11.31 23.75
C GLY A 34 -16.54 -12.80 23.58
N SER A 35 -17.59 -13.61 23.40
CA SER A 35 -17.50 -15.07 23.30
C SER A 35 -16.45 -15.57 22.30
N ASP A 36 -16.44 -15.04 21.07
CA ASP A 36 -15.49 -15.49 20.04
C ASP A 36 -14.02 -15.27 20.45
N SER A 37 -13.73 -14.11 21.04
CA SER A 37 -12.37 -13.75 21.48
C SER A 37 -11.91 -14.51 22.73
N MET A 38 -12.83 -14.80 23.66
CA MET A 38 -12.55 -15.59 24.85
C MET A 38 -12.34 -17.07 24.49
N ALA A 39 -13.10 -17.60 23.53
CA ALA A 39 -12.92 -18.96 23.03
C ALA A 39 -11.59 -19.11 22.29
N LEU A 40 -11.21 -18.13 21.46
CA LEU A 40 -9.90 -18.08 20.84
C LEU A 40 -8.78 -18.07 21.90
N LEU A 41 -8.89 -17.24 22.93
CA LEU A 41 -7.91 -17.20 24.02
C LEU A 41 -7.75 -18.57 24.67
N TRP A 42 -8.87 -19.23 25.00
CA TRP A 42 -8.85 -20.58 25.57
C TRP A 42 -8.12 -21.58 24.67
N LEU A 43 -8.45 -21.59 23.37
CA LEU A 43 -7.86 -22.50 22.40
C LEU A 43 -6.37 -22.29 22.26
N MET A 44 -5.92 -21.04 22.16
CA MET A 44 -4.50 -20.73 22.08
C MET A 44 -3.77 -21.23 23.34
N LEU A 45 -4.30 -20.93 24.54
CA LEU A 45 -3.64 -21.31 25.80
C LEU A 45 -3.56 -22.82 26.03
N ASN A 46 -4.58 -23.57 25.60
CA ASN A 46 -4.69 -25.00 25.93
C ASN A 46 -4.24 -25.91 24.78
N CYS A 47 -4.15 -25.41 23.55
CA CYS A 47 -3.84 -26.22 22.37
C CYS A 47 -2.59 -25.76 21.61
N TRP A 48 -2.02 -24.59 21.91
CA TRP A 48 -0.79 -24.12 21.29
C TRP A 48 0.34 -24.03 22.34
N PRO A 49 1.52 -24.61 22.10
CA PRO A 49 2.52 -24.82 23.15
C PRO A 49 3.44 -23.61 23.43
N ASN A 50 3.25 -22.47 22.76
CA ASN A 50 4.19 -21.34 22.79
C ASN A 50 3.62 -20.11 23.53
N ASP A 51 4.42 -19.05 23.67
CA ASP A 51 4.09 -17.88 24.48
C ASP A 51 2.89 -17.10 23.94
N ILE A 52 1.95 -16.80 24.83
CA ILE A 52 0.79 -15.97 24.53
C ILE A 52 0.81 -14.70 25.36
N SER A 53 0.45 -13.59 24.73
CA SER A 53 0.10 -12.34 25.40
C SER A 53 -1.30 -11.92 24.98
N VAL A 54 -1.98 -11.13 25.81
CA VAL A 54 -3.31 -10.59 25.52
C VAL A 54 -3.21 -9.09 25.30
N ILE A 55 -3.87 -8.61 24.25
CA ILE A 55 -4.06 -7.18 24.01
C ILE A 55 -5.56 -6.90 23.94
N HIS A 56 -6.03 -5.99 24.78
CA HIS A 56 -7.39 -5.45 24.73
C HIS A 56 -7.32 -3.98 24.31
N VAL A 57 -8.16 -3.58 23.37
CA VAL A 57 -8.31 -2.17 22.97
C VAL A 57 -9.65 -1.68 23.48
N GLU A 58 -9.61 -0.69 24.35
CA GLU A 58 -10.73 0.05 24.90
C GLU A 58 -10.90 1.32 24.04
N HIS A 59 -12.07 1.49 23.40
CA HIS A 59 -12.23 2.43 22.28
C HIS A 59 -12.81 3.80 22.72
N GLY A 60 -13.06 4.02 24.01
CA GLY A 60 -13.57 5.27 24.57
C GLY A 60 -15.04 5.56 24.26
N ILE A 61 -15.66 4.86 23.31
CA ILE A 61 -16.99 5.17 22.75
C ILE A 61 -18.13 4.97 23.78
N ARG A 62 -17.99 4.01 24.72
CA ARG A 62 -19.10 3.61 25.64
C ARG A 62 -18.88 3.97 27.10
N GLY A 63 -17.92 4.84 27.41
CA GLY A 63 -17.65 5.25 28.80
C GLY A 63 -17.45 4.05 29.75
N ASP A 64 -18.31 3.90 30.75
CA ASP A 64 -18.15 2.92 31.83
C ASP A 64 -18.33 1.45 31.41
N SER A 65 -19.12 1.15 30.38
CA SER A 65 -19.27 -0.23 29.87
C SER A 65 -17.97 -0.73 29.23
N SER A 66 -17.28 0.13 28.45
CA SER A 66 -15.99 -0.21 27.84
C SER A 66 -14.91 -0.46 28.90
N LYS A 67 -14.95 0.30 30.00
CA LYS A 67 -14.07 0.08 31.16
C LYS A 67 -14.39 -1.22 31.89
N ALA A 68 -15.67 -1.60 32.00
CA ALA A 68 -16.06 -2.85 32.62
C ALA A 68 -15.54 -4.06 31.84
N ASP A 69 -15.59 -4.02 30.50
CA ASP A 69 -15.06 -5.07 29.63
C ASP A 69 -13.53 -5.21 29.79
N ALA A 70 -12.82 -4.07 29.84
CA ALA A 70 -11.39 -4.05 30.09
C ALA A 70 -11.03 -4.63 31.47
N CYS A 71 -11.82 -4.32 32.51
CA CYS A 71 -11.66 -4.92 33.84
C CYS A 71 -11.89 -6.43 33.81
N PHE A 72 -12.95 -6.90 33.14
CA PHE A 72 -13.24 -8.32 33.01
C PHE A 72 -12.07 -9.08 32.36
N VAL A 73 -11.56 -8.58 31.22
CA VAL A 73 -10.42 -9.22 30.52
C VAL A 73 -9.16 -9.19 31.38
N LYS A 74 -8.88 -8.07 32.05
CA LYS A 74 -7.71 -7.93 32.94
C LYS A 74 -7.77 -8.91 34.10
N GLU A 75 -8.91 -9.02 34.77
CA GLU A 75 -9.11 -9.98 35.87
C GLU A 75 -9.01 -11.42 35.40
N HIS A 76 -9.57 -11.73 34.23
CA HIS A 76 -9.50 -13.06 33.64
C HIS A 76 -8.06 -13.46 33.32
N CYS A 77 -7.28 -12.58 32.69
CA CYS A 77 -5.87 -12.84 32.39
C CYS A 77 -5.02 -12.95 33.66
N LYS A 78 -5.30 -12.12 34.68
CA LYS A 78 -4.60 -12.18 35.97
C LYS A 78 -4.80 -13.51 36.69
N LYS A 79 -6.00 -14.10 36.61
CA LYS A 79 -6.28 -15.43 37.21
C LYS A 79 -5.51 -16.56 36.53
N LEU A 80 -5.14 -16.39 35.27
CA LEU A 80 -4.45 -17.37 34.44
C LEU A 80 -2.95 -17.09 34.31
N ASP A 81 -2.43 -16.04 34.98
CA ASP A 81 -1.04 -15.58 34.91
C ASP A 81 -0.55 -15.27 33.48
N ILE A 82 -1.41 -14.61 32.69
CA ILE A 82 -1.10 -14.25 31.29
C ILE A 82 -0.77 -12.76 31.20
N PRO A 83 0.34 -12.37 30.52
CA PRO A 83 0.64 -10.98 30.22
C PRO A 83 -0.52 -10.32 29.46
N CYS A 84 -1.11 -9.27 30.04
CA CYS A 84 -2.28 -8.58 29.48
C CYS A 84 -2.05 -7.08 29.40
N PHE A 85 -2.22 -6.53 28.19
CA PHE A 85 -2.03 -5.13 27.87
C PHE A 85 -3.36 -4.50 27.51
N ILE A 86 -3.81 -3.53 28.31
CA ILE A 86 -5.01 -2.75 28.06
C ILE A 86 -4.60 -1.43 27.40
N LEU A 87 -5.05 -1.19 26.18
CA LEU A 87 -4.81 0.02 25.42
C LEU A 87 -6.09 0.85 25.37
N SER A 88 -6.09 2.03 25.98
CA SER A 88 -7.21 2.97 25.85
C SER A 88 -6.94 3.94 24.70
N ARG A 89 -7.94 4.13 23.84
CA ARG A 89 -7.93 4.99 22.66
C ARG A 89 -9.24 5.75 22.59
N ASP A 90 -9.17 7.03 22.27
CA ASP A 90 -10.36 7.88 22.16
C ASP A 90 -10.72 8.01 20.68
N VAL A 91 -11.55 7.09 20.19
CA VAL A 91 -11.91 7.04 18.77
C VAL A 91 -12.52 8.35 18.26
N PRO A 92 -13.46 9.00 18.96
CA PRO A 92 -13.97 10.31 18.57
C PRO A 92 -12.90 11.38 18.37
N VAL A 93 -11.87 11.41 19.22
CA VAL A 93 -10.80 12.41 19.15
C VAL A 93 -9.78 12.06 18.06
N GLU A 94 -9.51 10.78 17.84
CA GLU A 94 -8.50 10.27 16.91
C GLU A 94 -9.03 10.03 15.48
N ALA A 95 -10.31 10.34 15.22
CA ALA A 95 -10.93 10.19 13.90
C ALA A 95 -10.37 11.21 12.89
N MET A 96 -10.07 10.75 11.66
CA MET A 96 -9.60 11.63 10.60
C MET A 96 -10.76 12.41 9.96
N LYS A 97 -10.47 13.57 9.38
CA LYS A 97 -11.49 14.38 8.70
C LYS A 97 -12.13 13.59 7.54
N GLY A 98 -13.46 13.41 7.59
CA GLY A 98 -14.21 12.66 6.57
C GLY A 98 -14.22 11.14 6.77
N GLU A 99 -13.59 10.64 7.84
CA GLU A 99 -13.66 9.24 8.25
C GLU A 99 -14.93 9.00 9.08
N SER A 100 -15.66 7.91 8.82
CA SER A 100 -16.75 7.52 9.74
C SER A 100 -16.17 7.02 11.06
N LEU A 101 -16.91 7.17 12.17
CA LEU A 101 -16.48 6.67 13.47
C LEU A 101 -16.14 5.17 13.45
N GLU A 102 -16.81 4.40 12.59
CA GLU A 102 -16.52 2.97 12.39
C GLU A 102 -15.17 2.75 11.70
N GLN A 103 -14.88 3.49 10.64
CA GLN A 103 -13.60 3.42 9.94
C GLN A 103 -12.47 3.82 10.88
N ALA A 104 -12.68 4.89 11.65
CA ALA A 104 -11.75 5.34 12.68
C ALA A 104 -11.53 4.26 13.75
N ALA A 105 -12.59 3.72 14.33
CA ALA A 105 -12.51 2.65 15.34
C ALA A 105 -11.71 1.44 14.83
N ARG A 106 -11.99 1.01 13.59
CA ARG A 106 -11.31 -0.12 12.97
C ARG A 106 -9.83 0.19 12.72
N ARG A 107 -9.52 1.36 12.16
CA ARG A 107 -8.14 1.80 11.89
C ARG A 107 -7.34 1.88 13.20
N ILE A 108 -7.85 2.63 14.18
CA ILE A 108 -7.22 2.83 15.49
C ILE A 108 -7.00 1.50 16.21
N ARG A 109 -7.99 0.59 16.17
CA ARG A 109 -7.85 -0.76 16.75
C ARG A 109 -6.71 -1.53 16.08
N HIS A 110 -6.67 -1.56 14.76
CA HIS A 110 -5.61 -2.27 14.03
C HIS A 110 -4.23 -1.65 14.28
N GLU A 111 -4.11 -0.33 14.27
CA GLU A 111 -2.86 0.40 14.56
C GLU A 111 -2.38 0.14 16.00
N ALA A 112 -3.27 0.25 16.99
CA ALA A 112 -2.96 0.00 18.38
C ALA A 112 -2.50 -1.46 18.63
N LEU A 113 -3.21 -2.44 18.03
CA LEU A 113 -2.83 -3.85 18.11
C LEU A 113 -1.48 -4.10 17.44
N ALA A 114 -1.25 -3.57 16.24
CA ALA A 114 0.00 -3.77 15.51
C ALA A 114 1.18 -3.14 16.26
N SER A 115 1.06 -1.88 16.70
CA SER A 115 2.09 -1.16 17.44
C SER A 115 2.44 -1.86 18.74
N LYS A 116 1.44 -2.29 19.53
CA LYS A 116 1.70 -2.98 20.79
C LYS A 116 2.30 -4.37 20.59
N ALA A 117 1.87 -5.09 19.56
CA ALA A 117 2.47 -6.38 19.21
C ALA A 117 3.96 -6.23 18.85
N GLU A 118 4.35 -5.13 18.20
CA GLU A 118 5.76 -4.83 17.92
C GLU A 118 6.56 -4.57 19.18
N GLU A 119 6.04 -3.73 20.07
CA GLU A 119 6.68 -3.35 21.33
C GLU A 119 7.00 -4.57 22.21
N ILE A 120 6.10 -5.56 22.22
CA ILE A 120 6.24 -6.78 23.05
C ILE A 120 6.96 -7.93 22.32
N GLY A 121 7.43 -7.69 21.08
CA GLY A 121 8.12 -8.69 20.26
C GLY A 121 7.25 -9.89 19.88
N SER A 122 5.97 -9.65 19.57
CA SER A 122 5.04 -10.69 19.11
C SER A 122 5.14 -10.87 17.60
N ASP A 123 5.25 -12.12 17.15
CA ASP A 123 5.36 -12.47 15.72
C ASP A 123 4.04 -12.19 14.98
N PHE A 124 2.91 -12.51 15.62
CA PHE A 124 1.57 -12.33 15.06
C PHE A 124 0.58 -11.78 16.08
N VAL A 125 -0.56 -11.29 15.56
CA VAL A 125 -1.75 -10.92 16.32
C VAL A 125 -2.92 -11.79 15.90
N ALA A 126 -3.45 -12.61 16.82
CA ALA A 126 -4.60 -13.47 16.58
C ALA A 126 -5.92 -12.72 16.83
N LEU A 127 -6.84 -12.76 15.86
CA LEU A 127 -8.17 -12.16 15.92
C LEU A 127 -9.26 -13.25 15.96
N GLY A 128 -10.27 -13.07 16.81
CA GLY A 128 -11.40 -14.00 16.98
C GLY A 128 -12.47 -13.94 15.89
N HIS A 129 -12.10 -13.77 14.62
CA HIS A 129 -13.06 -13.86 13.52
C HIS A 129 -13.41 -15.33 13.24
N ASN A 130 -14.68 -15.62 13.03
CA ASN A 130 -15.19 -16.98 12.83
C ASN A 130 -15.86 -17.18 11.45
N SER A 131 -16.41 -18.37 11.21
CA SER A 131 -17.02 -18.72 9.93
C SER A 131 -18.33 -17.96 9.68
N ASP A 132 -19.11 -17.68 10.72
CA ASP A 132 -20.30 -16.82 10.64
C ASP A 132 -19.93 -15.41 10.16
N ASP A 133 -18.88 -14.80 10.71
CA ASP A 133 -18.40 -13.47 10.29
C ASP A 133 -17.99 -13.43 8.82
N THR A 134 -17.44 -14.55 8.33
CA THR A 134 -17.01 -14.72 6.95
C THR A 134 -18.23 -14.78 6.00
N VAL A 135 -19.27 -15.53 6.39
CA VAL A 135 -20.55 -15.57 5.65
C VAL A 135 -21.25 -14.21 5.67
N GLU A 136 -21.32 -13.54 6.83
CA GLU A 136 -21.90 -12.20 6.95
C GLU A 136 -21.17 -11.20 6.05
N THR A 137 -19.83 -11.25 6.04
CA THR A 137 -19.00 -10.39 5.18
C THR A 137 -19.23 -10.68 3.70
N PHE A 138 -19.45 -11.94 3.31
CA PHE A 138 -19.79 -12.30 1.93
C PHE A 138 -21.09 -11.63 1.47
N PHE A 139 -22.17 -11.72 2.26
CA PHE A 139 -23.46 -11.09 1.90
C PHE A 139 -23.38 -9.57 1.87
N LEU A 140 -22.64 -8.95 2.79
CA LEU A 140 -22.36 -7.50 2.73
C LEU A 140 -21.63 -7.11 1.44
N ASN A 141 -20.57 -7.84 1.10
CA ASN A 141 -19.77 -7.54 -0.08
C ASN A 141 -20.56 -7.77 -1.37
N LEU A 142 -21.43 -8.79 -1.38
CA LEU A 142 -22.38 -9.05 -2.46
C LEU A 142 -23.37 -7.89 -2.63
N ALA A 143 -23.99 -7.43 -1.53
CA ALA A 143 -24.92 -6.29 -1.56
C ALA A 143 -24.24 -4.98 -2.00
N ARG A 144 -22.95 -4.81 -1.70
CA ARG A 144 -22.13 -3.68 -2.14
C ARG A 144 -21.63 -3.79 -3.60
N GLY A 145 -21.94 -4.89 -4.31
CA GLY A 145 -21.53 -5.08 -5.70
C GLY A 145 -20.06 -5.44 -5.88
N SER A 146 -19.45 -6.09 -4.88
CA SER A 146 -18.06 -6.54 -4.96
C SER A 146 -17.88 -7.64 -6.00
N GLY A 147 -16.75 -7.63 -6.72
CA GLY A 147 -16.37 -8.74 -7.61
C GLY A 147 -15.79 -9.93 -6.83
N ALA A 148 -15.38 -10.99 -7.55
CA ALA A 148 -14.80 -12.21 -6.99
C ALA A 148 -13.73 -11.94 -5.90
N TYR A 149 -12.83 -11.00 -6.17
CA TYR A 149 -11.80 -10.56 -5.23
C TYR A 149 -12.37 -10.13 -3.85
N GLY A 150 -13.46 -9.36 -3.84
CA GLY A 150 -14.12 -8.92 -2.60
C GLY A 150 -15.05 -9.97 -2.00
N LEU A 151 -15.54 -10.91 -2.81
CA LEU A 151 -16.35 -12.04 -2.35
C LEU A 151 -15.51 -13.14 -1.68
N ALA A 152 -14.18 -13.11 -1.80
CA ALA A 152 -13.26 -13.99 -1.08
C ALA A 152 -13.27 -13.79 0.47
N GLY A 153 -14.26 -13.09 1.01
CA GLY A 153 -14.52 -12.97 2.44
C GLY A 153 -13.40 -12.29 3.23
N ILE A 154 -13.21 -12.76 4.45
CA ILE A 154 -12.17 -12.28 5.36
C ILE A 154 -10.89 -13.08 5.08
N PRO A 155 -9.75 -12.45 4.76
CA PRO A 155 -8.50 -13.18 4.53
C PRO A 155 -8.01 -13.83 5.83
N GLU A 156 -7.50 -15.06 5.75
CA GLU A 156 -6.96 -15.76 6.93
C GLU A 156 -5.79 -15.01 7.55
N VAL A 157 -4.85 -14.59 6.71
CA VAL A 157 -3.65 -13.84 7.08
C VAL A 157 -3.65 -12.50 6.37
N ARG A 158 -3.35 -11.43 7.10
CA ARG A 158 -3.12 -10.09 6.55
C ARG A 158 -2.06 -9.41 7.38
N ASP A 159 -0.92 -9.09 6.78
CA ASP A 159 0.25 -8.53 7.49
C ASP A 159 0.61 -9.47 8.67
N ARG A 160 0.68 -8.96 9.91
CA ARG A 160 0.88 -9.78 11.12
C ARG A 160 -0.42 -10.31 11.74
N PHE A 161 -1.59 -10.05 11.16
CA PHE A 161 -2.87 -10.48 11.71
C PHE A 161 -3.29 -11.86 11.18
N VAL A 162 -3.53 -12.79 12.09
CA VAL A 162 -3.98 -14.16 11.81
C VAL A 162 -5.37 -14.39 12.40
N ARG A 163 -6.13 -15.34 11.84
CA ARG A 163 -7.51 -15.66 12.26
C ARG A 163 -7.64 -17.16 12.51
N PRO A 164 -7.16 -17.64 13.67
CA PRO A 164 -7.04 -19.08 13.93
C PRO A 164 -8.36 -19.86 13.91
N VAL A 165 -9.49 -19.19 14.17
CA VAL A 165 -10.82 -19.81 14.30
C VAL A 165 -11.76 -19.45 13.15
N LEU A 166 -11.24 -19.00 12.01
CA LEU A 166 -12.04 -18.54 10.88
C LEU A 166 -12.96 -19.62 10.27
N GLU A 167 -12.59 -20.89 10.42
CA GLU A 167 -13.38 -22.04 9.94
C GLU A 167 -14.35 -22.60 11.00
N VAL A 168 -14.28 -22.09 12.24
CA VAL A 168 -15.12 -22.57 13.35
C VAL A 168 -16.38 -21.72 13.40
N SER A 169 -17.52 -22.32 13.75
CA SER A 169 -18.77 -21.57 13.92
C SER A 169 -18.85 -20.88 15.28
N ARG A 170 -19.65 -19.80 15.37
CA ARG A 170 -19.89 -19.11 16.64
C ARG A 170 -20.49 -20.06 17.70
N ASP A 171 -21.35 -20.97 17.28
CA ASP A 171 -22.00 -21.92 18.18
C ASP A 171 -21.00 -22.92 18.76
N GLU A 172 -20.08 -23.46 17.96
CA GLU A 172 -19.00 -24.33 18.45
C GLU A 172 -18.10 -23.61 19.47
N LEU A 173 -17.75 -22.33 19.22
CA LEU A 173 -16.96 -21.52 20.14
C LEU A 173 -17.69 -21.28 21.48
N ARG A 174 -19.01 -21.04 21.43
CA ARG A 174 -19.84 -20.87 22.63
C ARG A 174 -20.04 -22.18 23.39
N GLU A 175 -20.20 -23.30 22.68
CA GLU A 175 -20.27 -24.63 23.29
C GLU A 175 -18.97 -24.97 24.01
N LEU A 176 -17.82 -24.65 23.43
CA LEU A 176 -16.53 -24.78 24.08
C LEU A 176 -16.48 -23.98 25.39
N LEU A 177 -16.84 -22.69 25.37
CA LEU A 177 -16.83 -21.86 26.58
C LEU A 177 -17.73 -22.41 27.69
N LYS A 178 -18.92 -22.88 27.33
CA LYS A 178 -19.83 -23.56 28.26
C LYS A 178 -19.24 -24.86 28.80
N GLU A 179 -18.59 -25.65 27.96
CA GLU A 179 -17.95 -26.92 28.34
C GLU A 179 -16.84 -26.72 29.38
N VAL A 180 -16.05 -25.66 29.22
CA VAL A 180 -14.87 -25.36 30.06
C VAL A 180 -15.18 -24.39 31.21
N GLY A 181 -16.42 -23.89 31.28
CA GLY A 181 -16.87 -22.99 32.35
C GLY A 181 -16.28 -21.58 32.27
N TRP A 182 -15.90 -21.11 31.10
CA TRP A 182 -15.40 -19.74 30.90
C TRP A 182 -16.55 -18.79 30.60
N GLY A 183 -16.63 -17.70 31.38
CA GLY A 183 -17.58 -16.61 31.12
C GLY A 183 -17.10 -15.70 29.97
N TRP A 184 -18.04 -14.92 29.44
CA TRP A 184 -17.77 -13.86 28.46
C TRP A 184 -18.76 -12.70 28.67
N VAL A 185 -18.48 -11.56 28.06
CA VAL A 185 -19.38 -10.40 28.00
C VAL A 185 -20.18 -10.45 26.69
N GLU A 186 -21.48 -10.17 26.74
CA GLU A 186 -22.29 -9.97 25.53
C GLU A 186 -22.10 -8.54 25.02
N ASP A 187 -21.65 -8.40 23.77
CA ASP A 187 -21.35 -7.10 23.17
C ASP A 187 -22.62 -6.45 22.60
N GLU A 188 -23.15 -5.45 23.31
CA GLU A 188 -24.22 -4.59 22.81
C GLU A 188 -23.65 -3.45 21.96
N SER A 189 -23.29 -3.73 20.71
CA SER A 189 -22.82 -2.69 19.78
C SER A 189 -23.87 -2.25 18.77
N ASN A 190 -24.41 -1.04 18.95
CA ASN A 190 -25.28 -0.34 18.00
C ASN A 190 -24.45 0.54 17.05
N GLN A 191 -23.96 -0.01 15.93
CA GLN A 191 -23.38 0.78 14.83
C GLN A 191 -23.96 0.33 13.49
N GLU A 192 -23.86 1.13 12.43
CA GLU A 192 -24.59 0.92 11.17
C GLU A 192 -24.15 -0.33 10.38
N ASP A 193 -22.84 -0.62 10.26
CA ASP A 193 -22.38 -1.90 9.69
C ASP A 193 -22.71 -3.08 10.60
N LEU A 194 -22.69 -2.87 11.92
CA LEU A 194 -23.21 -3.84 12.88
C LEU A 194 -24.72 -4.06 12.67
N TYR A 195 -25.47 -3.02 12.32
CA TYR A 195 -26.89 -3.11 12.00
C TYR A 195 -27.11 -3.92 10.71
N LEU A 196 -26.34 -3.65 9.64
CA LEU A 196 -26.42 -4.46 8.42
C LEU A 196 -26.00 -5.91 8.65
N ARG A 197 -24.93 -6.17 9.42
CA ARG A 197 -24.52 -7.52 9.82
C ARG A 197 -25.58 -8.21 10.67
N ASN A 198 -26.15 -7.51 11.64
CA ASN A 198 -27.22 -8.01 12.50
C ASN A 198 -28.45 -8.35 11.66
N ARG A 199 -28.82 -7.53 10.67
CA ARG A 199 -29.89 -7.87 9.72
C ARG A 199 -29.56 -9.10 8.90
N ILE A 200 -28.34 -9.23 8.40
CA ILE A 200 -27.92 -10.44 7.68
C ILE A 200 -28.04 -11.67 8.60
N ARG A 201 -27.55 -11.56 9.84
CA ARG A 201 -27.53 -12.64 10.84
C ARG A 201 -28.92 -13.05 11.31
N HIS A 202 -29.81 -12.10 11.57
CA HIS A 202 -31.11 -12.33 12.21
C HIS A 202 -32.29 -12.39 11.24
N GLU A 203 -32.16 -11.82 10.04
CA GLU A 203 -33.23 -11.81 9.04
C GLU A 203 -32.86 -12.65 7.81
N VAL A 204 -31.74 -12.32 7.14
CA VAL A 204 -31.42 -12.89 5.82
C VAL A 204 -30.98 -14.35 5.90
N LEU A 205 -29.98 -14.66 6.73
CA LEU A 205 -29.46 -16.03 6.88
C LEU A 205 -30.55 -16.99 7.38
N PRO A 206 -31.33 -16.67 8.43
CA PRO A 206 -32.41 -17.54 8.88
C PRO A 206 -33.49 -17.74 7.81
N LEU A 207 -33.79 -16.72 7.00
CA LEU A 207 -34.73 -16.87 5.88
C LEU A 207 -34.19 -17.85 4.84
N LEU A 208 -32.93 -17.69 4.41
CA LEU A 208 -32.31 -18.58 3.43
C LEU A 208 -32.22 -20.02 3.95
N GLU A 209 -31.81 -20.20 5.20
CA GLU A 209 -31.69 -21.52 5.83
C GLU A 209 -33.04 -22.24 5.97
N ASN A 210 -34.05 -21.53 6.46
CA ASN A 210 -35.34 -22.15 6.80
C ASN A 210 -36.28 -22.26 5.61
N ARG A 211 -36.18 -21.37 4.62
CA ARG A 211 -37.11 -21.32 3.48
C ARG A 211 -36.53 -21.82 2.17
N ILE A 212 -35.20 -21.80 2.00
CA ILE A 212 -34.55 -22.18 0.75
C ILE A 212 -33.71 -23.45 0.96
N ASN A 213 -32.65 -23.38 1.77
CA ASN A 213 -31.75 -24.51 1.99
C ASN A 213 -30.97 -24.38 3.31
N ARG A 214 -31.15 -25.35 4.21
CA ARG A 214 -30.43 -25.43 5.50
C ARG A 214 -28.91 -25.44 5.36
N GLY A 215 -28.38 -25.87 4.22
CA GLY A 215 -26.96 -25.93 3.91
C GLY A 215 -26.35 -24.63 3.37
N VAL A 216 -27.10 -23.52 3.28
CA VAL A 216 -26.65 -22.28 2.62
C VAL A 216 -25.32 -21.75 3.16
N ARG A 217 -25.11 -21.74 4.49
CA ARG A 217 -23.85 -21.30 5.09
C ARG A 217 -22.66 -22.13 4.59
N ARG A 218 -22.81 -23.45 4.56
CA ARG A 218 -21.77 -24.36 4.08
C ARG A 218 -21.46 -24.13 2.59
N HIS A 219 -22.48 -23.94 1.77
CA HIS A 219 -22.29 -23.66 0.34
C HIS A 219 -21.59 -22.31 0.12
N VAL A 220 -21.95 -21.28 0.91
CA VAL A 220 -21.28 -19.97 0.87
C VAL A 220 -19.82 -20.10 1.31
N LEU A 221 -19.53 -20.83 2.38
CA LEU A 221 -18.15 -21.06 2.82
C LEU A 221 -17.32 -21.79 1.76
N SER A 222 -17.86 -22.82 1.12
CA SER A 222 -17.20 -23.52 0.00
C SER A 222 -16.91 -22.57 -1.16
N LEU A 223 -17.87 -21.69 -1.52
CA LEU A 223 -17.67 -20.69 -2.56
C LEU A 223 -16.60 -19.66 -2.17
N ILE A 224 -16.54 -19.25 -0.90
CA ILE A 224 -15.51 -18.32 -0.40
C ILE A 224 -14.12 -18.95 -0.49
N GLU A 225 -13.99 -20.25 -0.21
CA GLU A 225 -12.73 -20.99 -0.37
C GLU A 225 -12.25 -20.97 -1.84
N GLU A 226 -13.13 -21.30 -2.78
CA GLU A 226 -12.84 -21.22 -4.22
C GLU A 226 -12.45 -19.78 -4.64
N MET A 227 -13.19 -18.78 -4.16
CA MET A 227 -12.90 -17.36 -4.46
C MET A 227 -11.57 -16.90 -3.83
N SER A 228 -11.20 -17.44 -2.68
CA SER A 228 -9.91 -17.18 -2.02
C SER A 228 -8.75 -17.73 -2.85
N ASP A 229 -8.89 -18.92 -3.43
CA ASP A 229 -7.85 -19.49 -4.29
C ASP A 229 -7.72 -18.74 -5.61
N LEU A 230 -8.84 -18.35 -6.23
CA LEU A 230 -8.83 -17.47 -7.40
C LEU A 230 -8.18 -16.12 -7.10
N ARG A 231 -8.41 -15.57 -5.88
CA ARG A 231 -7.77 -14.34 -5.43
C ARG A 231 -6.26 -14.51 -5.28
N LYS A 232 -5.78 -15.63 -4.71
CA LYS A 232 -4.33 -15.92 -4.61
C LYS A 232 -3.69 -16.02 -5.99
N GLU A 233 -4.36 -16.65 -6.95
CA GLU A 233 -3.88 -16.75 -8.33
C GLU A 233 -3.83 -15.37 -9.01
N GLU A 234 -4.88 -14.55 -8.86
CA GLU A 234 -4.92 -13.15 -9.33
C GLU A 234 -3.74 -12.35 -8.74
N GLU A 235 -3.50 -12.46 -7.43
CA GLU A 235 -2.44 -11.72 -6.74
C GLU A 235 -1.04 -12.15 -7.18
N ARG A 236 -0.81 -13.45 -7.33
CA ARG A 236 0.46 -14.00 -7.82
C ARG A 236 0.75 -13.55 -9.26
N THR A 237 -0.25 -13.68 -10.14
CA THR A 237 -0.12 -13.26 -11.53
C THR A 237 0.15 -11.76 -11.62
N ALA A 238 -0.57 -10.95 -10.84
CA ALA A 238 -0.37 -9.50 -10.83
C ALA A 238 1.01 -9.10 -10.32
N PHE A 239 1.55 -9.79 -9.31
CA PHE A 239 2.92 -9.58 -8.83
C PHE A 239 3.95 -9.88 -9.92
N ASP A 240 3.85 -11.02 -10.59
CA ASP A 240 4.77 -11.40 -11.65
C ASP A 240 4.73 -10.39 -12.82
N LEU A 241 3.52 -9.95 -13.19
CA LEU A 241 3.31 -8.91 -14.21
C LEU A 241 3.93 -7.58 -13.78
N ALA A 242 3.66 -7.11 -12.55
CA ALA A 242 4.19 -5.86 -12.03
C ALA A 242 5.71 -5.85 -12.05
N ARG A 243 6.33 -6.94 -11.60
CA ARG A 243 7.79 -7.12 -11.66
C ARG A 243 8.33 -7.12 -13.08
N SER A 244 7.65 -7.79 -14.01
CA SER A 244 8.11 -7.88 -15.42
C SER A 244 7.97 -6.58 -16.19
N LEU A 245 6.97 -5.77 -15.85
CA LEU A 245 6.65 -4.51 -16.52
C LEU A 245 7.22 -3.29 -15.78
N PHE A 246 7.88 -3.49 -14.64
CA PHE A 246 8.49 -2.42 -13.89
C PHE A 246 9.52 -1.68 -14.74
N SER A 247 9.36 -0.37 -14.82
CA SER A 247 10.32 0.53 -15.46
C SER A 247 10.69 1.58 -14.44
N PHE A 248 11.97 1.69 -14.09
CA PHE A 248 12.41 2.73 -13.17
C PHE A 248 12.13 4.12 -13.76
N MET A 249 11.54 5.01 -12.96
CA MET A 249 11.32 6.41 -13.32
C MET A 249 11.61 7.31 -12.10
N PRO A 250 12.54 8.27 -12.23
CA PRO A 250 12.86 9.22 -11.15
C PRO A 250 11.63 10.02 -10.70
N TRP A 251 11.64 10.43 -9.43
CA TRP A 251 10.56 11.18 -8.77
C TRP A 251 9.19 10.49 -8.75
N SER A 252 9.11 9.23 -9.18
CA SER A 252 7.88 8.44 -9.14
C SER A 252 7.79 7.55 -7.92
N LEU A 253 6.56 7.32 -7.46
CA LEU A 253 6.27 6.29 -6.46
C LEU A 253 6.36 4.90 -7.09
N TYR A 254 5.94 4.78 -8.34
CA TYR A 254 5.99 3.54 -9.12
C TYR A 254 5.90 3.86 -10.61
N SER A 255 6.51 3.04 -11.45
CA SER A 255 6.34 3.17 -12.90
C SER A 255 6.37 1.82 -13.63
N LEU A 256 5.57 1.75 -14.68
CA LEU A 256 5.41 0.60 -15.55
C LEU A 256 5.66 0.98 -17.02
N ASP A 257 6.19 0.05 -17.80
CA ASP A 257 6.23 0.11 -19.26
C ASP A 257 4.81 0.08 -19.83
N ARG A 258 4.45 1.11 -20.59
CA ARG A 258 3.08 1.24 -21.10
C ARG A 258 2.79 0.23 -22.21
N SER A 259 3.74 -0.07 -23.09
CA SER A 259 3.56 -1.03 -24.18
C SER A 259 3.18 -2.40 -23.65
N GLY A 260 3.94 -2.93 -22.69
CA GLY A 260 3.67 -4.23 -22.11
C GLY A 260 2.34 -4.26 -21.36
N VAL A 261 1.92 -3.16 -20.69
CA VAL A 261 0.58 -3.07 -20.09
C VAL A 261 -0.54 -3.07 -21.14
N MET A 262 -0.33 -2.45 -22.30
CA MET A 262 -1.30 -2.45 -23.40
C MET A 262 -1.46 -3.84 -24.02
N ASP A 263 -0.43 -4.67 -24.03
CA ASP A 263 -0.48 -6.04 -24.55
C ASP A 263 -1.27 -7.00 -23.63
N LEU A 264 -1.49 -6.61 -22.36
CA LEU A 264 -2.29 -7.36 -21.42
C LEU A 264 -3.79 -7.30 -21.77
N SER A 265 -4.50 -8.40 -21.49
CA SER A 265 -5.97 -8.37 -21.53
C SER A 265 -6.53 -7.43 -20.45
N LYS A 266 -7.75 -6.91 -20.67
CA LYS A 266 -8.45 -6.01 -19.72
C LYS A 266 -8.47 -6.55 -18.28
N ARG A 267 -8.62 -7.87 -18.12
CA ARG A 267 -8.59 -8.54 -16.81
C ARG A 267 -7.21 -8.42 -16.13
N HIS A 268 -6.13 -8.71 -16.85
CA HIS A 268 -4.78 -8.62 -16.30
C HIS A 268 -4.36 -7.17 -16.00
N ARG A 269 -4.82 -6.18 -16.79
CA ARG A 269 -4.62 -4.76 -16.48
C ARG A 269 -5.28 -4.38 -15.14
N ILE A 270 -6.53 -4.82 -14.93
CA ILE A 270 -7.26 -4.61 -13.67
C ILE A 270 -6.50 -5.21 -12.48
N TRP A 271 -6.00 -6.44 -12.62
CA TRP A 271 -5.21 -7.12 -11.60
C TRP A 271 -3.92 -6.37 -11.27
N LEU A 272 -3.18 -5.97 -12.31
CA LEU A 272 -1.95 -5.19 -12.20
C LEU A 272 -2.18 -3.87 -11.45
N PHE A 273 -3.21 -3.11 -11.82
CA PHE A 273 -3.55 -1.87 -11.13
C PHE A 273 -3.90 -2.08 -9.66
N ARG A 274 -4.67 -3.11 -9.34
CA ARG A 274 -4.99 -3.44 -7.94
C ARG A 274 -3.74 -3.83 -7.14
N HIS A 275 -2.81 -4.54 -7.76
CA HIS A 275 -1.54 -4.91 -7.14
C HIS A 275 -0.69 -3.69 -6.83
N VAL A 276 -0.38 -2.86 -7.84
CA VAL A 276 0.43 -1.64 -7.66
C VAL A 276 -0.23 -0.69 -6.65
N GLY A 277 -1.55 -0.51 -6.73
CA GLY A 277 -2.28 0.30 -5.75
C GLY A 277 -2.09 -0.20 -4.32
N ARG A 278 -2.09 -1.52 -4.10
CA ARG A 278 -1.87 -2.11 -2.77
C ARG A 278 -0.42 -2.00 -2.33
N GLU A 279 0.53 -2.24 -3.22
CA GLU A 279 1.97 -2.11 -2.96
C GLU A 279 2.31 -0.70 -2.50
N LEU A 280 1.68 0.30 -3.11
CA LEU A 280 1.78 1.71 -2.73
C LEU A 280 0.93 2.11 -1.51
N GLY A 281 0.24 1.18 -0.86
CA GLY A 281 -0.65 1.46 0.28
C GLY A 281 -1.89 2.29 -0.07
N LEU A 282 -2.23 2.42 -1.35
CA LEU A 282 -3.35 3.23 -1.82
C LEU A 282 -4.69 2.51 -1.61
N ARG A 283 -5.74 3.32 -1.42
CA ARG A 283 -7.11 2.83 -1.35
C ARG A 283 -7.47 2.07 -2.64
N THR A 284 -8.08 0.91 -2.48
CA THR A 284 -8.56 0.09 -3.60
C THR A 284 -9.61 0.85 -4.42
N LEU A 285 -9.42 0.91 -5.73
CA LEU A 285 -10.38 1.51 -6.65
C LEU A 285 -11.65 0.68 -6.75
N SER A 286 -12.79 1.35 -6.93
CA SER A 286 -14.05 0.67 -7.24
C SER A 286 -13.97 -0.02 -8.61
N ARG A 287 -14.85 -1.01 -8.83
CA ARG A 287 -14.94 -1.71 -10.13
C ARG A 287 -15.09 -0.72 -11.29
N HIS A 288 -16.03 0.21 -11.18
CA HIS A 288 -16.28 1.24 -12.18
C HIS A 288 -15.05 2.10 -12.47
N ARG A 289 -14.34 2.55 -11.42
CA ARG A 289 -13.12 3.36 -11.58
C ARG A 289 -11.98 2.57 -12.24
N THR A 290 -11.87 1.28 -11.94
CA THR A 290 -10.86 0.41 -12.54
C THR A 290 -11.18 0.14 -14.02
N GLU A 291 -12.46 0.00 -14.37
CA GLU A 291 -12.91 -0.12 -15.76
C GLU A 291 -12.63 1.16 -16.55
N ILE A 292 -12.94 2.35 -16.00
CA ILE A 292 -12.57 3.64 -16.60
C ILE A 292 -11.06 3.71 -16.85
N LEU A 293 -10.25 3.32 -15.86
CA LEU A 293 -8.80 3.36 -15.99
C LEU A 293 -8.29 2.45 -17.12
N SER A 294 -8.85 1.24 -17.23
CA SER A 294 -8.53 0.33 -18.33
C SER A 294 -8.93 0.90 -19.70
N ASP A 295 -10.06 1.61 -19.79
CA ASP A 295 -10.53 2.19 -21.04
C ASP A 295 -9.73 3.45 -21.42
N LEU A 296 -9.21 4.21 -20.45
CA LEU A 296 -8.36 5.38 -20.70
C LEU A 296 -7.04 5.02 -21.38
N LEU A 297 -6.47 3.84 -21.07
CA LEU A 297 -5.25 3.34 -21.71
C LEU A 297 -5.38 3.21 -23.22
N GLU A 298 -6.58 2.84 -23.70
CA GLU A 298 -6.87 2.62 -25.11
C GLU A 298 -7.14 3.91 -25.88
N ARG A 299 -7.52 4.99 -25.18
CA ARG A 299 -7.93 6.26 -25.80
C ARG A 299 -6.77 7.19 -26.11
N SER A 300 -5.79 7.28 -25.22
CA SER A 300 -4.72 8.27 -25.32
C SER A 300 -3.51 7.88 -24.47
N SER A 301 -2.33 8.36 -24.87
CA SER A 301 -1.07 8.24 -24.13
C SER A 301 -0.75 9.50 -23.30
N ARG A 302 -1.73 10.38 -23.08
CA ARG A 302 -1.58 11.63 -22.31
C ARG A 302 -2.84 11.92 -21.51
N TRP A 303 -2.84 11.53 -20.24
CA TRP A 303 -3.90 11.83 -19.28
C TRP A 303 -3.40 11.69 -17.85
N ARG A 304 -4.18 12.20 -16.90
CA ARG A 304 -4.01 11.99 -15.46
C ARG A 304 -5.26 11.35 -14.90
N PHE A 305 -5.07 10.46 -13.95
CA PHE A 305 -6.12 9.81 -13.20
C PHE A 305 -5.83 10.02 -11.71
N GLN A 306 -6.65 10.82 -11.05
CA GLN A 306 -6.54 11.01 -9.61
C GLN A 306 -6.85 9.67 -8.92
N TRP A 307 -5.90 9.06 -8.22
CA TRP A 307 -6.12 7.79 -7.53
C TRP A 307 -6.72 8.03 -6.14
N SER A 308 -6.04 8.88 -5.35
CA SER A 308 -6.41 9.36 -4.01
C SER A 308 -6.29 10.89 -3.94
N GLU A 309 -6.38 11.47 -2.75
CA GLU A 309 -6.19 12.92 -2.55
C GLU A 309 -4.78 13.38 -2.97
N ASP A 310 -3.77 12.58 -2.63
CA ASP A 310 -2.35 12.94 -2.80
C ASP A 310 -1.62 12.17 -3.91
N VAL A 311 -2.26 11.19 -4.55
CA VAL A 311 -1.59 10.37 -5.58
C VAL A 311 -2.38 10.36 -6.88
N GLU A 312 -1.68 10.62 -7.98
CA GLU A 312 -2.19 10.54 -9.34
C GLU A 312 -1.42 9.51 -10.17
N LEU A 313 -2.13 8.85 -11.08
CA LEU A 313 -1.55 8.02 -12.13
C LEU A 313 -1.51 8.82 -13.43
N CYS A 314 -0.31 9.07 -13.94
CA CYS A 314 -0.07 9.75 -15.21
C CYS A 314 0.22 8.73 -16.31
N CYS A 315 -0.50 8.85 -17.42
CA CYS A 315 -0.18 8.13 -18.65
C CYS A 315 0.66 9.00 -19.56
N CYS A 316 1.79 8.44 -19.96
CA CYS A 316 2.76 9.02 -20.87
C CYS A 316 2.92 8.10 -22.08
N LYS A 317 3.73 8.53 -23.05
CA LYS A 317 3.92 7.78 -24.31
C LYS A 317 4.34 6.33 -24.06
N ASP A 318 5.39 6.16 -23.26
CA ASP A 318 6.02 4.86 -23.03
C ASP A 318 5.89 4.40 -21.56
N HIS A 319 5.33 5.23 -20.67
CA HIS A 319 5.25 4.95 -19.24
C HIS A 319 3.87 5.21 -18.63
N LEU A 320 3.53 4.40 -17.63
CA LEU A 320 2.53 4.70 -16.62
C LEU A 320 3.26 5.03 -15.31
N ILE A 321 2.89 6.12 -14.66
CA ILE A 321 3.67 6.67 -13.54
C ILE A 321 2.74 7.10 -12.41
N TRP A 322 2.95 6.55 -11.22
CA TRP A 322 2.31 7.00 -9.99
C TRP A 322 3.16 8.10 -9.36
N LEU A 323 2.55 9.25 -9.12
CA LEU A 323 3.21 10.45 -8.59
C LEU A 323 2.39 11.04 -7.44
N THR A 324 3.09 11.69 -6.50
CA THR A 324 2.41 12.54 -5.53
C THR A 324 1.89 13.80 -6.23
N LYS A 325 0.78 14.35 -5.74
CA LYS A 325 0.23 15.62 -6.21
C LYS A 325 1.21 16.77 -6.01
N GLU A 326 1.92 16.77 -4.89
CA GLU A 326 3.04 17.67 -4.62
C GLU A 326 4.08 17.63 -5.74
N SER A 327 4.51 16.44 -6.17
CA SER A 327 5.47 16.30 -7.27
C SER A 327 4.97 16.87 -8.60
N LEU A 328 3.67 16.87 -8.84
CA LEU A 328 3.06 17.40 -10.05
C LEU A 328 2.85 18.92 -10.01
N GLU A 329 2.63 19.47 -8.81
CA GLU A 329 2.32 20.88 -8.58
C GLU A 329 3.54 21.71 -8.17
N GLU A 330 4.67 21.06 -7.88
CA GLU A 330 5.96 21.71 -7.66
C GLU A 330 6.27 22.72 -8.78
N SER A 331 6.55 23.95 -8.37
CA SER A 331 7.07 24.95 -9.29
C SER A 331 8.42 24.48 -9.84
N PRO A 332 8.77 24.85 -11.08
CA PRO A 332 10.08 24.54 -11.63
C PRO A 332 11.19 24.94 -10.66
N SER A 333 12.20 24.07 -10.50
CA SER A 333 13.36 24.41 -9.68
C SER A 333 13.99 25.73 -10.15
N PRO A 334 14.51 26.53 -9.19
CA PRO A 334 15.12 27.81 -9.52
C PRO A 334 16.28 27.60 -10.49
N THR A 335 16.55 28.60 -11.34
CA THR A 335 17.72 28.54 -12.23
C THR A 335 18.99 28.52 -11.39
N ILE A 336 19.86 27.54 -11.63
CA ILE A 336 21.16 27.43 -10.98
C ILE A 336 22.20 27.94 -11.95
N PHE A 337 22.95 28.97 -11.56
CA PHE A 337 24.12 29.45 -12.31
C PHE A 337 25.35 28.71 -11.83
N LEU A 338 26.06 28.06 -12.74
CA LEU A 338 27.24 27.25 -12.43
C LEU A 338 28.48 28.15 -12.34
N SER A 339 28.61 28.91 -11.25
CA SER A 339 29.71 29.88 -11.11
C SER A 339 31.08 29.22 -10.90
N PRO A 340 32.18 29.75 -11.47
CA PRO A 340 33.53 29.24 -11.22
C PRO A 340 34.02 29.55 -9.79
N PRO A 341 35.06 28.85 -9.29
CA PRO A 341 35.79 27.76 -9.95
C PRO A 341 35.15 26.38 -9.75
N ARG A 342 34.27 26.23 -8.76
CA ARG A 342 33.50 25.01 -8.45
C ARG A 342 32.28 25.39 -7.63
N GLY A 343 31.31 24.49 -7.55
CA GLY A 343 30.18 24.65 -6.64
C GLY A 343 29.36 23.38 -6.50
N GLU A 344 28.39 23.47 -5.60
CA GLU A 344 27.43 22.43 -5.28
C GLU A 344 26.05 23.07 -5.11
N SER A 345 25.01 22.33 -5.46
CA SER A 345 23.62 22.74 -5.27
C SER A 345 22.71 21.52 -5.29
N GLU A 346 21.40 21.75 -5.23
CA GLU A 346 20.38 20.70 -5.24
C GLU A 346 19.34 21.00 -6.32
N TRP A 347 18.94 19.97 -7.05
CA TRP A 347 17.91 20.02 -8.08
C TRP A 347 16.87 18.92 -7.87
N SER A 348 15.69 19.27 -7.37
CA SER A 348 14.58 18.33 -7.12
C SER A 348 15.02 17.07 -6.33
N GLY A 349 15.80 17.25 -5.25
CA GLY A 349 16.33 16.15 -4.43
C GLY A 349 17.58 15.45 -4.97
N GLU A 350 18.11 15.88 -6.12
CA GLU A 350 19.38 15.40 -6.67
C GLU A 350 20.48 16.42 -6.37
N GLU A 351 21.65 15.95 -5.96
CA GLU A 351 22.80 16.82 -5.76
C GLU A 351 23.44 17.10 -7.13
N ILE A 352 23.80 18.36 -7.36
CA ILE A 352 24.57 18.79 -8.53
C ILE A 352 25.89 19.38 -8.05
N THR A 353 26.99 18.88 -8.60
CA THR A 353 28.34 19.42 -8.37
C THR A 353 28.97 19.82 -9.69
N TRP A 354 29.77 20.87 -9.66
CA TRP A 354 30.53 21.29 -10.84
C TRP A 354 31.92 21.82 -10.50
N SER A 355 32.84 21.70 -11.45
CA SER A 355 34.21 22.20 -11.35
C SER A 355 34.75 22.62 -12.71
N TYR A 356 35.35 23.81 -12.77
CA TYR A 356 36.02 24.34 -13.94
C TYR A 356 37.44 23.79 -14.04
N LEU A 357 37.79 23.27 -15.21
CA LEU A 357 39.07 22.65 -15.53
C LEU A 357 39.70 23.37 -16.73
N GLU A 358 41.00 23.63 -16.67
CA GLU A 358 41.76 24.27 -17.76
C GLU A 358 41.90 23.35 -18.98
N GLU A 359 41.98 22.03 -18.76
CA GLU A 359 42.08 21.03 -19.82
C GLU A 359 41.01 19.94 -19.66
N GLY A 360 40.47 19.47 -20.79
CA GLY A 360 39.53 18.35 -20.82
C GLY A 360 38.78 18.27 -22.15
N ALA A 361 38.52 17.05 -22.61
CA ALA A 361 37.69 16.83 -23.79
C ALA A 361 36.20 17.02 -23.43
N PRO A 362 35.41 17.73 -24.25
CA PRO A 362 33.96 17.79 -24.10
C PRO A 362 33.33 16.40 -24.26
N PHE A 363 32.50 16.00 -23.30
CA PHE A 363 31.73 14.76 -23.37
C PHE A 363 30.44 14.89 -22.56
N ARG A 364 29.48 14.02 -22.83
CA ARG A 364 28.18 13.97 -22.16
C ARG A 364 27.73 12.53 -22.08
N GLU A 365 27.55 12.00 -20.88
CA GLU A 365 27.13 10.62 -20.68
C GLU A 365 26.36 10.47 -19.38
N GLY A 366 25.12 9.97 -19.46
CA GLY A 366 24.28 9.74 -18.28
C GLY A 366 24.22 10.96 -17.38
N LEU A 367 24.69 10.82 -16.14
CA LEU A 367 24.64 11.85 -15.10
C LEU A 367 25.85 12.80 -15.06
N VAL A 368 26.80 12.67 -16.00
CA VAL A 368 28.01 13.50 -16.04
C VAL A 368 28.23 14.14 -17.41
N ALA A 369 28.80 15.34 -17.41
CA ALA A 369 29.21 16.02 -18.63
C ALA A 369 30.42 16.93 -18.40
N ASN A 370 31.33 16.96 -19.39
CA ASN A 370 32.26 18.06 -19.60
C ASN A 370 31.67 19.03 -20.60
N VAL A 371 31.22 20.18 -20.09
CA VAL A 371 30.60 21.24 -20.89
C VAL A 371 31.65 22.28 -21.27
N PRO A 372 31.82 22.62 -22.56
CA PRO A 372 32.84 23.58 -22.97
C PRO A 372 32.54 24.99 -22.46
N VAL A 373 33.57 25.69 -22.01
CA VAL A 373 33.51 27.10 -21.59
C VAL A 373 34.07 27.97 -22.71
N LEU A 374 33.29 28.96 -23.15
CA LEU A 374 33.58 29.85 -24.27
C LEU A 374 33.84 31.28 -23.76
N SER A 375 35.09 31.69 -23.62
CA SER A 375 35.43 33.11 -23.50
C SER A 375 35.55 33.68 -24.91
N LYS A 376 34.51 34.37 -25.38
CA LYS A 376 34.70 35.27 -26.52
C LYS A 376 34.58 36.76 -26.19
N ASN A 377 34.06 37.14 -25.01
CA ASN A 377 33.98 38.53 -24.54
C ASN A 377 33.81 38.68 -23.00
N GLY A 378 34.17 37.66 -22.22
CA GLY A 378 33.89 37.61 -20.78
C GLY A 378 32.50 37.03 -20.48
N GLU A 379 32.50 35.97 -19.66
CA GLU A 379 31.35 35.22 -19.13
C GLU A 379 30.62 34.29 -20.13
N SER A 380 31.04 33.01 -20.14
CA SER A 380 30.13 31.94 -20.55
C SER A 380 29.11 31.73 -19.44
N LEU A 381 27.83 31.95 -19.76
CA LEU A 381 26.74 31.70 -18.83
C LEU A 381 26.36 30.22 -18.93
N LEU A 382 26.83 29.44 -17.95
CA LEU A 382 26.38 28.08 -17.72
C LEU A 382 25.28 28.09 -16.67
N ASP A 383 24.10 27.62 -17.06
CA ASP A 383 22.97 27.49 -16.14
C ASP A 383 22.25 26.16 -16.29
N VAL A 384 21.52 25.81 -15.23
CA VAL A 384 20.62 24.66 -15.17
C VAL A 384 19.21 25.19 -14.99
N VAL A 385 18.32 24.81 -15.90
CA VAL A 385 16.90 25.16 -15.86
C VAL A 385 16.04 23.93 -16.02
N SER A 386 14.76 24.03 -15.66
CA SER A 386 13.83 22.94 -15.91
C SER A 386 13.54 22.78 -17.41
N LEU A 387 13.26 21.54 -17.84
CA LEU A 387 12.74 21.30 -19.18
C LEU A 387 11.45 22.10 -19.39
N SER A 388 10.58 22.23 -18.39
CA SER A 388 9.33 23.01 -18.51
C SER A 388 9.57 24.46 -18.98
N SER A 389 10.70 25.07 -18.59
CA SER A 389 11.11 26.44 -18.93
C SER A 389 11.70 26.60 -20.34
N ILE A 390 12.03 25.50 -21.04
CA ILE A 390 12.58 25.53 -22.40
C ILE A 390 11.49 25.89 -23.42
N GLU A 391 11.84 26.62 -24.47
CA GLU A 391 10.86 26.97 -25.51
C GLU A 391 10.36 25.72 -26.27
N LYS A 392 9.06 25.69 -26.60
CA LYS A 392 8.43 24.56 -27.32
C LYS A 392 9.16 24.18 -28.62
N LYS A 393 9.77 25.15 -29.31
CA LYS A 393 10.52 24.92 -30.57
C LYS A 393 11.78 24.09 -30.34
N GLU A 394 12.45 24.29 -29.21
CA GLU A 394 13.70 23.63 -28.84
C GLU A 394 13.43 22.26 -28.21
N LYS A 395 12.26 22.09 -27.56
CA LYS A 395 11.80 20.77 -27.08
C LYS A 395 11.53 19.76 -28.20
N LYS A 396 11.34 20.19 -29.46
CA LYS A 396 11.02 19.27 -30.57
C LYS A 396 12.05 18.15 -30.72
N ALA A 397 13.33 18.45 -30.47
CA ALA A 397 14.43 17.48 -30.58
C ALA A 397 14.37 16.35 -29.54
N VAL A 398 13.70 16.59 -28.41
CA VAL A 398 13.63 15.68 -27.25
C VAL A 398 12.19 15.30 -26.90
N ARG A 399 11.24 15.65 -27.78
CA ARG A 399 9.81 15.51 -27.50
C ARG A 399 9.44 14.03 -27.47
N GLY A 400 8.90 13.60 -26.33
CA GLY A 400 8.48 12.21 -26.12
C GLY A 400 9.60 11.29 -25.65
N SER A 401 10.82 11.81 -25.44
CA SER A 401 11.88 11.07 -24.75
C SER A 401 11.59 10.94 -23.25
N PHE A 402 10.80 11.87 -22.69
CA PHE A 402 10.51 11.94 -21.27
C PHE A 402 9.02 12.13 -20.97
N PRO A 403 8.55 11.66 -19.80
CA PRO A 403 7.17 11.84 -19.37
C PRO A 403 6.81 13.31 -19.20
N TRP A 404 5.69 13.73 -19.82
CA TRP A 404 5.25 15.13 -19.84
C TRP A 404 4.86 15.66 -18.44
N CYS A 405 4.53 14.77 -17.50
CA CYS A 405 4.06 15.12 -16.16
C CYS A 405 5.18 15.53 -15.19
N ILE A 406 6.45 15.35 -15.57
CA ILE A 406 7.62 15.69 -14.73
C ILE A 406 8.57 16.67 -15.44
N GLU A 407 8.12 17.38 -16.48
CA GLU A 407 8.96 18.35 -17.21
C GLU A 407 9.54 19.45 -16.30
N ASN A 408 8.85 19.81 -15.22
CA ASN A 408 9.30 20.77 -14.21
C ASN A 408 10.52 20.28 -13.41
N LYS A 409 10.69 18.96 -13.27
CA LYS A 409 11.79 18.34 -12.51
C LYS A 409 13.01 17.99 -13.35
N ILE A 410 12.89 17.89 -14.67
CA ILE A 410 14.01 17.45 -15.51
C ILE A 410 15.03 18.61 -15.68
N PRO A 411 16.28 18.46 -15.21
CA PRO A 411 17.31 19.48 -15.37
C PRO A 411 17.82 19.53 -16.81
N VAL A 412 18.01 20.74 -17.32
CA VAL A 412 18.58 21.02 -18.63
C VAL A 412 19.72 22.00 -18.45
N VAL A 413 20.93 21.55 -18.77
CA VAL A 413 22.11 22.40 -18.82
C VAL A 413 22.10 23.20 -20.11
N ARG A 414 22.26 24.52 -19.99
CA ARG A 414 22.36 25.43 -21.13
C ARG A 414 23.71 26.13 -21.16
N ILE A 415 24.12 26.47 -22.37
CA ILE A 415 25.28 27.32 -22.63
C ILE A 415 24.77 28.58 -23.29
N ASN A 416 24.96 29.73 -22.64
CA ASN A 416 24.49 31.03 -23.12
C ASN A 416 23.00 31.02 -23.52
N GLY A 417 22.17 30.36 -22.70
CA GLY A 417 20.73 30.23 -22.91
C GLY A 417 20.29 29.14 -23.90
N ILE A 418 21.22 28.43 -24.56
CA ILE A 418 20.91 27.36 -25.53
C ILE A 418 20.98 25.99 -24.83
N PRO A 419 19.91 25.15 -24.90
CA PRO A 419 19.93 23.79 -24.36
C PRO A 419 21.05 22.92 -24.94
N TYR A 420 21.85 22.33 -24.06
CA TYR A 420 23.03 21.56 -24.45
C TYR A 420 22.93 20.07 -24.08
N TRP A 421 22.51 19.79 -22.85
CA TRP A 421 22.49 18.44 -22.28
C TRP A 421 21.48 18.36 -21.14
N SER A 422 20.87 17.19 -20.98
CA SER A 422 20.15 16.83 -19.77
C SER A 422 20.63 15.46 -19.31
N PRO A 423 20.91 15.26 -18.01
CA PRO A 423 21.36 14.00 -17.44
C PRO A 423 20.51 12.78 -17.81
N ARG A 424 19.20 13.00 -18.02
CA ARG A 424 18.24 11.92 -18.22
C ARG A 424 17.78 11.83 -19.68
N ILE A 425 17.68 12.97 -20.37
CA ILE A 425 17.27 13.02 -21.78
C ILE A 425 18.43 12.70 -22.73
N GLY A 426 19.64 13.07 -22.35
CA GLY A 426 20.79 13.09 -23.24
C GLY A 426 20.89 14.41 -24.00
N ASN A 427 21.23 14.32 -25.29
CA ASN A 427 21.73 15.45 -26.07
C ASN A 427 20.64 16.11 -26.91
N TRP A 428 20.65 17.44 -27.01
CA TRP A 428 19.85 18.15 -28.00
C TRP A 428 20.51 18.03 -29.38
N SER A 429 19.87 17.30 -30.29
CA SER A 429 20.41 16.95 -31.63
C SER A 429 20.21 18.02 -32.71
N GLY A 430 19.87 19.27 -32.36
CA GLY A 430 19.52 20.31 -33.32
C GLY A 430 20.41 21.54 -33.25
N ARG A 431 21.09 21.85 -34.36
CA ARG A 431 21.88 23.07 -34.70
C ARG A 431 23.25 23.25 -34.06
N TRP A 432 23.59 22.56 -32.98
CA TRP A 432 24.91 22.65 -32.35
C TRP A 432 25.53 21.26 -32.18
N ALA A 433 26.09 20.72 -33.26
CA ALA A 433 27.20 19.78 -33.15
C ALA A 433 28.44 20.66 -33.03
N PHE A 434 28.93 20.89 -31.81
CA PHE A 434 30.24 21.50 -31.66
C PHE A 434 31.21 20.59 -32.41
N PRO A 435 31.89 21.08 -33.47
CA PRO A 435 32.88 20.26 -34.16
C PRO A 435 33.95 20.02 -33.10
N LEU A 436 34.17 18.75 -32.74
CA LEU A 436 35.26 18.35 -31.85
C LEU A 436 36.62 18.91 -32.32
N ASP A 437 36.71 19.40 -33.56
CA ASP A 437 37.95 19.74 -34.24
C ASP A 437 38.14 21.24 -34.57
N SER A 438 37.19 22.17 -34.31
CA SER A 438 37.28 23.53 -34.91
C SER A 438 36.95 24.76 -34.05
N VAL A 439 36.75 24.63 -32.74
CA VAL A 439 36.55 25.80 -31.85
C VAL A 439 37.49 25.69 -30.64
N LYS A 440 38.39 26.66 -30.46
CA LYS A 440 39.20 26.77 -29.24
C LYS A 440 38.27 27.10 -28.06
N CYS A 441 38.20 26.21 -27.08
CA CYS A 441 37.62 26.46 -25.76
C CYS A 441 38.73 26.83 -24.77
N ASP A 442 38.40 27.67 -23.79
CA ASP A 442 39.36 28.10 -22.75
C ASP A 442 39.44 27.10 -21.58
N GLY A 443 38.55 26.10 -21.57
CA GLY A 443 38.46 25.03 -20.57
C GLY A 443 37.12 24.30 -20.65
N VAL A 444 36.86 23.43 -19.67
CA VAL A 444 35.59 22.72 -19.53
C VAL A 444 35.04 22.85 -18.10
N CYS A 445 33.73 22.84 -17.97
CA CYS A 445 33.04 22.68 -16.70
C CYS A 445 32.58 21.21 -16.59
N PHE A 446 33.21 20.46 -15.69
CA PHE A 446 32.74 19.13 -15.34
C PHE A 446 31.52 19.28 -14.44
N ILE A 447 30.40 18.69 -14.82
CA ILE A 447 29.13 18.70 -14.08
C ILE A 447 28.76 17.25 -13.77
N ARG A 448 28.33 17.00 -12.54
CA ARG A 448 27.86 15.70 -12.08
C ARG A 448 26.54 15.86 -11.31
N PHE A 449 25.58 15.00 -11.65
CA PHE A 449 24.37 14.79 -10.87
C PHE A 449 24.51 13.49 -10.07
N THR A 450 24.22 13.55 -8.77
CA THR A 450 24.23 12.39 -7.87
C THR A 450 22.83 12.20 -7.29
N HIS A 451 22.34 10.96 -7.34
CA HIS A 451 21.10 10.61 -6.68
C HIS A 451 21.43 10.14 -5.26
N PRO A 452 20.73 10.62 -4.20
CA PRO A 452 20.98 10.20 -2.82
C PRO A 452 20.78 8.70 -2.52
N HIS A 453 20.40 7.90 -3.52
CA HIS A 453 20.12 6.46 -3.42
C HIS A 453 20.85 5.61 -4.47
N GLN A 454 21.82 6.19 -5.20
CA GLN A 454 22.75 5.43 -6.04
C GLN A 454 24.15 5.56 -5.44
N GLY A 455 24.50 4.59 -4.59
CA GLY A 455 25.88 4.34 -4.16
C GLY A 455 26.63 3.52 -5.21
#